data_AF-A0A151B5T3-F1
#
_entry.id   AF-A0A151B5T3-F1
#
_cell.length_a   1.000
_cell.length_b   1.000
_cell.length_c   1.000
_cell.angle_alpha   90.00
_cell.angle_beta   90.00
_cell.angle_gamma   90.00
#
_symmetry.space_group_name_H-M   'P 1'
#
loop_
_entity.id
_entity.type
_entity.pdbx_description
1 polymer ?
#
loop_
_entity_poly.entity_id
_entity_poly.type
_entity_poly.pdbx_seq_one_letter_code
_entity_poly.pdbx_strand_id
1 'polypeptide(L)'
;MAIEAIKEINSAEEKAKKIIEDANFKSKEILKEAEDLAKQEYQKVIEHAKQQASKLIDSAVSEGEKIAKPILEEGDDEVKKIININKDKVDKAVNLIIDKVVNRNGNS
;
A
#
# COMPACT_ATOMS: atom_id res chain seq x y z
N MET A 1 0.84 69.77 -38.09
CA MET A 1 0.38 68.75 -39.05
C MET A 1 1.40 67.62 -39.24
N ALA A 2 2.43 67.72 -40.09
CA ALA A 2 3.36 66.58 -40.33
C ALA A 2 4.18 66.15 -39.09
N ILE A 3 4.64 67.11 -38.28
CA ILE A 3 5.43 66.83 -37.06
C ILE A 3 4.58 66.17 -35.95
N GLU A 4 3.29 66.52 -35.86
CA GLU A 4 2.36 65.89 -34.90
C GLU A 4 2.04 64.46 -35.30
N ALA A 5 1.82 64.20 -36.59
CA ALA A 5 1.62 62.85 -37.11
C ALA A 5 2.83 61.93 -36.82
N ILE A 6 4.06 62.44 -36.97
CA ILE A 6 5.28 61.68 -36.62
C ILE A 6 5.34 61.40 -35.12
N LYS A 7 4.96 62.35 -34.26
CA LYS A 7 4.89 62.14 -32.80
C LYS A 7 3.86 61.09 -32.40
N GLU A 8 2.69 61.09 -33.03
CA GLU A 8 1.67 60.06 -32.79
C GLU A 8 2.14 58.68 -33.21
N ILE A 9 2.81 58.56 -34.36
CA ILE A 9 3.37 57.29 -34.84
C ILE A 9 4.41 56.76 -33.84
N ASN A 10 5.35 57.58 -33.40
CA ASN A 10 6.34 57.17 -32.40
C ASN A 10 5.70 56.74 -31.07
N SER A 11 4.66 57.44 -30.61
CA SER A 11 3.93 57.05 -29.40
C SER A 11 3.18 55.73 -29.57
N ALA A 12 2.60 55.49 -30.75
CA ALA A 12 1.94 54.23 -31.07
C ALA A 12 2.95 53.07 -31.12
N GLU A 13 4.15 53.28 -31.67
CA GLU A 13 5.23 52.29 -31.69
C GLU A 13 5.72 51.94 -30.28
N GLU A 14 5.90 52.92 -29.40
CA GLU A 14 6.26 52.66 -27.99
C GLU A 14 5.18 51.87 -27.25
N LYS A 15 3.91 52.21 -27.46
CA LYS A 15 2.78 51.46 -26.87
C LYS A 15 2.76 50.03 -27.40
N ALA A 16 2.94 49.83 -28.70
CA ALA A 16 3.01 48.51 -29.31
C ALA A 16 4.16 47.67 -28.75
N LYS A 17 5.35 48.27 -28.57
CA LYS A 17 6.49 47.59 -27.93
C LYS A 17 6.18 47.15 -26.51
N LYS A 18 5.58 48.03 -25.69
CA LYS A 18 5.17 47.68 -24.32
C LYS A 18 4.17 46.54 -24.28
N ILE A 19 3.17 46.55 -25.17
CA ILE A 19 2.18 45.47 -25.27
C ILE A 19 2.87 44.13 -25.59
N ILE A 20 3.86 44.13 -26.50
CA ILE A 20 4.61 42.93 -26.85
C ILE A 20 5.47 42.44 -25.67
N GLU A 21 6.15 43.34 -24.96
CA GLU A 21 6.94 42.99 -23.77
C GLU A 21 6.05 42.41 -22.65
N ASP A 22 4.93 43.06 -22.36
CA ASP A 22 3.97 42.61 -21.35
C ASP A 22 3.36 41.25 -21.71
N ALA A 23 3.03 41.03 -22.99
CA ALA A 23 2.52 39.75 -23.47
C ALA A 23 3.56 38.64 -23.32
N ASN A 24 4.82 38.92 -23.65
CA ASN A 24 5.92 37.97 -23.46
C ASN A 24 6.18 37.65 -21.98
N PHE A 25 6.09 38.65 -21.10
CA PHE A 25 6.24 38.44 -19.66
C PHE A 25 5.11 37.55 -19.12
N LYS A 26 3.86 37.89 -19.42
CA LYS A 26 2.68 37.11 -19.01
C LYS A 26 2.73 35.67 -19.54
N SER A 27 3.17 35.48 -20.79
CA SER A 27 3.31 34.14 -21.35
C SER A 27 4.30 33.28 -20.56
N LYS A 28 5.44 33.85 -20.14
CA LYS A 28 6.42 33.16 -19.30
C LYS A 28 5.90 32.87 -17.90
N GLU A 29 5.13 33.80 -17.32
CA GLU A 29 4.48 33.60 -16.02
C GLU A 29 3.49 32.42 -16.07
N ILE A 30 2.60 32.41 -17.07
CA ILE A 30 1.62 31.34 -17.26
C ILE A 30 2.30 29.98 -17.42
N LEU A 31 3.40 29.92 -18.20
CA LEU A 31 4.15 28.67 -18.36
C LEU A 31 4.74 28.20 -17.03
N LYS A 32 5.33 29.11 -16.25
CA LYS A 32 5.92 28.77 -14.96
C LYS A 32 4.87 28.30 -13.96
N GLU A 33 3.73 29.00 -13.87
CA GLU A 33 2.62 28.58 -13.01
C GLU A 33 2.07 27.20 -13.42
N ALA A 34 1.93 26.96 -14.72
CA ALA A 34 1.48 25.67 -15.23
C ALA A 34 2.48 24.54 -14.89
N GLU A 35 3.79 24.79 -15.01
CA GLU A 35 4.82 23.84 -14.60
C GLU A 35 4.80 23.54 -13.10
N ASP A 36 4.62 24.58 -12.27
CA ASP A 36 4.58 24.42 -10.82
C ASP A 36 3.31 23.67 -10.37
N LEU A 37 2.15 23.98 -10.97
CA LEU A 37 0.91 23.23 -10.76
C LEU A 37 1.05 21.77 -11.19
N ALA A 38 1.66 21.52 -12.35
CA ALA A 38 1.88 20.16 -12.84
C ALA A 38 2.79 19.35 -11.89
N LYS A 39 3.86 19.97 -11.37
CA LYS A 39 4.73 19.33 -10.37
C LYS A 39 3.99 19.03 -9.06
N GLN A 40 3.18 19.97 -8.57
CA GLN A 40 2.39 19.77 -7.37
C GLN A 40 1.37 18.64 -7.53
N GLU A 41 0.63 18.61 -8.64
CA GLU A 41 -0.33 17.53 -8.91
C GLU A 41 0.37 16.18 -9.08
N TYR A 42 1.51 16.14 -9.77
CA TYR A 42 2.32 14.93 -9.88
C TYR A 42 2.73 14.41 -8.49
N GLN A 43 3.24 15.28 -7.61
CA GLN A 43 3.62 14.90 -6.24
C GLN A 43 2.41 14.40 -5.45
N LYS A 44 1.26 15.08 -5.52
CA LYS A 44 0.02 14.63 -4.86
C LYS A 44 -0.41 13.24 -5.32
N VAL A 45 -0.36 12.96 -6.62
CA VAL A 45 -0.73 11.65 -7.17
C VAL A 45 0.20 10.56 -6.63
N ILE A 46 1.51 10.81 -6.59
CA ILE A 46 2.49 9.86 -6.05
C ILE A 46 2.28 9.63 -4.56
N GLU A 47 2.06 10.69 -3.78
CA GLU A 47 1.80 10.59 -2.34
C GLU A 47 0.52 9.80 -2.05
N HIS A 48 -0.55 10.09 -2.78
CA HIS A 48 -1.81 9.38 -2.67
C HIS A 48 -1.67 7.90 -3.04
N ALA A 49 -0.94 7.58 -4.12
CA ALA A 49 -0.66 6.20 -4.50
C ALA A 49 0.13 5.45 -3.42
N LYS A 50 1.14 6.10 -2.81
CA LYS A 50 1.90 5.51 -1.68
C LYS A 50 1.01 5.26 -0.46
N GLN A 51 0.15 6.20 -0.11
CA GLN A 51 -0.78 6.05 1.01
C GLN A 51 -1.77 4.90 0.77
N GLN A 52 -2.30 4.78 -0.45
CA GLN A 52 -3.18 3.66 -0.80
C GLN A 52 -2.45 2.32 -0.74
N ALA A 53 -1.22 2.25 -1.25
CA ALA A 53 -0.39 1.04 -1.19
C ALA A 53 -0.11 0.63 0.27
N SER A 54 0.25 1.58 1.14
CA SER A 54 0.46 1.31 2.56
C SER A 54 -0.81 0.76 3.21
N LYS A 55 -1.96 1.42 2.99
CA LYS A 55 -3.26 0.96 3.53
C LYS A 55 -3.62 -0.45 3.05
N LEU A 56 -3.32 -0.77 1.79
CA LEU A 56 -3.58 -2.10 1.23
C LEU A 56 -2.72 -3.16 1.93
N ILE A 57 -1.43 -2.87 2.12
CA ILE A 57 -0.51 -3.78 2.82
C ILE A 57 -0.97 -3.97 4.27
N ASP A 58 -1.27 -2.89 4.99
CA ASP A 58 -1.71 -2.95 6.38
C ASP A 58 -3.02 -3.74 6.52
N SER A 59 -3.96 -3.57 5.60
CA SER A 59 -5.21 -4.34 5.55
C SER A 59 -4.94 -5.83 5.30
N ALA A 60 -4.08 -6.17 4.35
CA ALA A 60 -3.73 -7.55 4.04
C ALA A 60 -3.02 -8.24 5.21
N VAL A 61 -2.14 -7.53 5.92
CA VAL A 61 -1.50 -8.04 7.15
C VAL A 61 -2.54 -8.26 8.23
N SER A 62 -3.42 -7.29 8.48
CA SER A 62 -4.47 -7.41 9.49
C SER A 62 -5.43 -8.58 9.21
N GLU A 63 -5.81 -8.78 7.96
CA GLU A 63 -6.63 -9.92 7.54
C GLU A 63 -5.89 -11.24 7.71
N GLY A 64 -4.61 -11.29 7.30
CA GLY A 64 -3.75 -12.46 7.50
C GLY A 64 -3.65 -12.85 8.98
N GLU A 65 -3.43 -11.88 9.87
CA GLU A 65 -3.39 -12.11 11.32
C GLU A 65 -4.74 -12.58 11.88
N LYS A 66 -5.85 -12.02 11.40
CA LYS A 66 -7.20 -12.45 11.81
C LYS A 66 -7.49 -13.89 11.42
N ILE A 67 -6.97 -14.35 10.29
CA ILE A 67 -7.10 -15.74 9.84
C ILE A 67 -6.11 -16.64 10.58
N ALA A 68 -4.89 -16.18 10.82
CA ALA A 68 -3.86 -16.98 11.48
C ALA A 68 -4.14 -17.25 12.96
N LYS A 69 -4.71 -16.27 13.69
CA LYS A 69 -5.04 -16.42 15.12
C LYS A 69 -5.92 -17.63 15.44
N PRO A 70 -7.11 -17.82 14.82
CA PRO A 70 -7.96 -18.97 15.12
C PRO A 70 -7.28 -20.29 14.73
N ILE A 71 -6.49 -20.33 13.66
CA ILE A 71 -5.74 -21.54 13.28
C ILE A 71 -4.74 -21.94 14.37
N LEU A 72 -4.03 -20.95 14.95
CA LEU A 72 -3.11 -21.20 16.06
C LEU A 72 -3.84 -21.66 17.32
N GLU A 73 -4.96 -21.01 17.66
CA GLU A 73 -5.78 -21.39 18.81
C GLU A 73 -6.37 -22.81 18.66
N GLU A 74 -6.86 -23.17 17.47
CA GLU A 74 -7.33 -24.51 17.14
C GLU A 74 -6.20 -25.54 17.28
N GLY A 75 -5.01 -25.24 16.74
CA GLY A 75 -3.84 -26.09 16.87
C GLY A 75 -3.43 -26.33 18.32
N ASP A 76 -3.41 -25.28 19.14
CA ASP A 76 -3.10 -25.39 20.57
C ASP A 76 -4.13 -26.25 21.31
N ASP A 77 -5.41 -26.13 20.96
CA ASP A 77 -6.47 -26.93 21.56
C ASP A 77 -6.42 -28.40 21.11
N GLU A 78 -6.02 -28.68 19.87
CA GLU A 78 -5.74 -30.05 19.41
C GLU A 78 -4.57 -30.66 20.17
N VAL A 79 -3.47 -29.93 20.34
CA VAL A 79 -2.31 -30.38 21.13
C VAL A 79 -2.72 -30.69 22.57
N LYS A 80 -3.51 -29.83 23.21
CA LYS A 80 -4.04 -30.09 24.57
C LYS A 80 -4.90 -31.34 24.62
N LYS A 81 -5.76 -31.58 23.61
CA LYS A 81 -6.59 -32.81 23.54
C LYS A 81 -5.73 -34.06 23.43
N ILE A 82 -4.63 -34.01 22.67
CA ILE A 82 -3.69 -35.13 22.53
C ILE A 82 -2.93 -35.38 23.83
N ILE A 83 -2.45 -34.33 24.50
CA ILE A 83 -1.69 -34.48 25.75
C ILE A 83 -2.60 -34.96 26.89
N ASN A 84 -3.84 -34.49 26.95
CA ASN A 84 -4.82 -34.89 27.96
C ASN A 84 -5.59 -36.18 27.63
N ILE A 85 -5.05 -37.04 26.76
CA ILE A 85 -5.64 -38.36 26.54
C ILE A 85 -5.71 -39.11 27.88
N ASN A 86 -6.89 -39.64 28.20
CA ASN A 86 -7.13 -40.36 29.45
C ASN A 86 -6.12 -41.52 29.60
N LYS A 87 -5.44 -41.54 30.75
CA LYS A 87 -4.51 -42.61 31.16
C LYS A 87 -5.11 -44.01 31.02
N ASP A 88 -6.41 -44.19 31.28
CA ASP A 88 -7.09 -45.47 31.09
C ASP A 88 -7.04 -45.96 29.64
N LYS A 89 -7.09 -45.04 28.66
CA LYS A 89 -6.97 -45.40 27.24
C LYS A 89 -5.54 -45.79 26.89
N VAL A 90 -4.55 -45.12 27.48
CA VAL A 90 -3.14 -45.45 27.33
C VAL A 90 -2.85 -46.82 27.92
N ASP A 91 -3.31 -47.08 29.15
CA ASP A 91 -3.10 -48.36 29.84
C ASP A 91 -3.78 -49.52 29.09
N LYS A 92 -4.98 -49.30 28.55
CA LYS A 92 -5.64 -50.29 27.66
C LYS A 92 -4.84 -50.55 26.38
N ALA A 93 -4.29 -49.51 25.75
CA ALA A 93 -3.45 -49.67 24.56
C ALA A 93 -2.15 -50.44 24.87
N VAL A 94 -1.53 -50.17 26.02
CA VAL A 94 -0.35 -50.91 26.51
C VAL A 94 -0.70 -52.39 26.74
N ASN A 95 -1.80 -52.70 27.42
CA ASN A 95 -2.22 -54.08 27.66
C ASN A 95 -2.52 -54.83 26.35
N LEU A 96 -3.15 -54.19 25.37
CA LEU A 96 -3.36 -54.78 24.04
C LEU A 96 -2.04 -55.13 23.34
N ILE A 97 -1.00 -54.28 23.49
CA ILE A 97 0.33 -54.56 22.93
C ILE A 97 0.98 -55.73 23.67
N ILE A 98 0.90 -55.77 25.00
CA ILE A 98 1.42 -56.88 25.82
C ILE A 98 0.76 -58.19 25.38
N ASP A 99 -0.57 -58.24 25.31
CA ASP A 99 -1.32 -59.42 24.88
C ASP A 99 -0.90 -59.87 23.48
N LYS A 100 -0.67 -58.92 22.56
CA LYS A 100 -0.25 -59.24 21.18
C LYS A 100 1.17 -59.80 21.13
N VAL A 101 2.08 -59.34 21.98
CA VAL A 101 3.46 -59.86 22.07
C VAL A 101 3.49 -61.23 22.75
N VAL A 102 2.76 -61.36 23.87
CA VAL A 102 2.67 -62.61 24.63
C VAL A 102 2.03 -63.72 23.79
N ASN A 103 0.95 -63.43 23.06
CA ASN A 103 0.31 -64.42 22.17
C ASN A 103 1.17 -64.77 20.94
N ARG A 104 2.11 -63.90 20.52
CA ARG A 104 3.07 -64.20 19.44
C ARG A 104 4.22 -65.10 19.90
N ASN A 105 4.62 -64.98 21.17
CA ASN A 105 5.72 -65.72 21.77
C ASN A 105 5.26 -66.93 22.62
N GLY A 106 3.97 -67.03 22.91
CA GLY A 106 3.36 -68.05 23.77
C GLY A 106 2.88 -69.29 23.02
N ASN A 107 3.20 -69.45 21.74
CA ASN A 107 3.01 -70.71 21.03
C ASN A 107 4.32 -71.52 21.09
N SER A 108 4.57 -72.12 22.26
CA SER A 108 5.34 -73.35 22.43
C SER A 108 4.57 -74.25 23.37
#